data_AF-A0A1G5U4W9-F1
#
_entry.id   AF-A0A1G5U4W9-F1
#
_cell.length_a   1.000
_cell.length_b   1.000
_cell.length_c   1.000
_cell.angle_alpha   90.00
_cell.angle_beta   90.00
_cell.angle_gamma   90.00
#
_symmetry.space_group_name_H-M   'P 1'
#
loop_
_entity.id
_entity.type
_entity.pdbx_description
1 polymer ?
#
loop_
_entity_poly.entity_id
_entity_poly.type
_entity_poly.pdbx_seq_one_letter_code
_entity_poly.pdbx_strand_id
1 'polypeptide(L)'
;MVTKLMSIWKRQSKVEKKEAQGVRIHTEEAKKELIEQNKEHPYTTLQKPIYGEHEKAEHDREIFEEMDLAIEEAKEEHTEKAVEAVERASVHLEEKEKSR
;
A
#
# COMPACT_ATOMS: atom_id res chain seq x y z
N MET A 1 -3.84 -1.37 -15.48
CA MET A 1 -5.06 -1.43 -14.62
C MET A 1 -4.77 -0.89 -13.22
N VAL A 2 -3.61 -1.19 -12.63
CA VAL A 2 -3.12 -0.66 -11.33
C VAL A 2 -3.16 0.88 -11.22
N THR A 3 -2.79 1.59 -12.29
CA THR A 3 -2.79 3.06 -12.35
C THR A 3 -4.13 3.75 -12.12
N LYS A 4 -5.26 3.09 -12.42
CA LYS A 4 -6.60 3.67 -12.25
C LYS A 4 -7.02 3.68 -10.79
N LEU A 5 -6.66 2.62 -10.04
CA LEU A 5 -6.86 2.53 -8.59
C LEU A 5 -5.94 3.47 -7.84
N MET A 6 -4.68 3.56 -8.26
CA MET A 6 -3.70 4.53 -7.75
C MET A 6 -4.21 5.98 -7.83
N SER A 7 -4.83 6.34 -8.96
CA SER A 7 -5.38 7.67 -9.19
C SER A 7 -6.62 7.95 -8.34
N ILE A 8 -7.39 6.92 -8.01
CA ILE A 8 -8.57 7.01 -7.13
C ILE A 8 -8.11 7.10 -5.67
N TRP A 9 -7.16 6.26 -5.26
CA TRP A 9 -6.61 6.21 -3.90
C TRP A 9 -5.85 7.49 -3.52
N LYS A 10 -4.94 7.96 -4.38
CA LYS A 10 -4.20 9.22 -4.20
C LYS A 10 -5.10 10.45 -4.25
N ARG A 11 -6.28 10.35 -4.89
CA ARG A 11 -7.29 11.41 -4.94
C ARG A 11 -8.21 11.38 -3.71
N GLN A 12 -8.62 10.20 -3.23
CA GLN A 12 -9.49 10.04 -2.06
C GLN A 12 -8.74 10.27 -0.75
N SER A 13 -7.50 9.78 -0.60
CA SER A 13 -6.69 10.09 0.59
C SER A 13 -6.42 11.59 0.73
N LYS A 14 -6.29 12.31 -0.40
CA LYS A 14 -6.11 13.77 -0.42
C LYS A 14 -7.37 14.55 0.00
N VAL A 15 -8.55 14.03 -0.35
CA VAL A 15 -9.85 14.61 -0.01
C VAL A 15 -10.19 14.32 1.46
N GLU A 16 -9.79 13.16 1.97
CA GLU A 16 -10.09 12.70 3.33
C GLU A 16 -8.93 12.90 4.33
N LYS A 17 -7.88 13.67 3.98
CA LYS A 17 -6.79 14.09 4.91
C LYS A 17 -7.29 14.75 6.21
N LYS A 18 -8.60 15.02 6.34
CA LYS A 18 -9.24 15.58 7.52
C LYS A 18 -9.88 14.55 8.45
N GLU A 19 -10.04 13.29 8.04
CA GLU A 19 -10.68 12.24 8.86
C GLU A 19 -9.90 10.92 8.79
N ALA A 20 -9.27 10.54 9.90
CA ALA A 20 -8.53 9.28 10.06
C ALA A 20 -9.36 8.05 9.64
N GLN A 21 -10.67 8.09 9.89
CA GLN A 21 -11.59 7.01 9.53
C GLN A 21 -11.64 6.76 8.01
N GLY A 22 -11.56 7.82 7.22
CA GLY A 22 -11.52 7.76 5.77
C GLY A 22 -10.24 7.11 5.24
N VAL A 23 -9.09 7.55 5.78
CA VAL A 23 -7.78 6.95 5.51
C VAL A 23 -7.80 5.45 5.80
N ARG A 24 -8.41 5.03 6.92
CA ARG A 24 -8.53 3.61 7.28
C ARG A 24 -9.34 2.82 6.26
N ILE A 25 -10.56 3.26 5.95
CA ILE A 25 -11.49 2.52 5.06
C ILE A 25 -10.87 2.34 3.67
N HIS A 26 -10.36 3.41 3.06
CA HIS A 26 -9.75 3.32 1.74
C HIS A 26 -8.47 2.50 1.73
N THR A 27 -7.69 2.51 2.81
CA THR A 27 -6.47 1.69 2.90
C THR A 27 -6.83 0.21 3.06
N GLU A 28 -7.86 -0.13 3.85
CA GLU A 28 -8.37 -1.51 3.96
C GLU A 28 -8.92 -2.04 2.62
N GLU A 29 -9.69 -1.22 1.89
CA GLU A 29 -10.20 -1.58 0.57
C GLU A 29 -9.06 -1.79 -0.45
N ALA A 30 -8.10 -0.86 -0.50
CA ALA A 30 -6.95 -0.96 -1.40
C ALA A 30 -6.07 -2.17 -1.07
N LYS A 31 -5.86 -2.46 0.22
CA LYS A 31 -5.13 -3.66 0.66
C LYS A 31 -5.83 -4.94 0.21
N LYS A 32 -7.16 -5.01 0.34
CA LYS A 32 -7.95 -6.18 -0.10
C LYS A 32 -7.84 -6.39 -1.62
N GLU A 33 -7.86 -5.32 -2.39
CA GLU A 33 -7.71 -5.40 -3.84
C GLU A 33 -6.30 -5.79 -4.27
N LEU A 34 -5.25 -5.29 -3.60
CA LEU A 34 -3.87 -5.73 -3.82
C LEU A 34 -3.69 -7.22 -3.52
N ILE A 35 -4.31 -7.72 -2.45
CA ILE A 35 -4.33 -9.16 -2.14
C ILE A 35 -5.00 -9.95 -3.28
N GLU A 36 -6.14 -9.48 -3.80
CA GLU A 36 -6.84 -10.15 -4.88
C GLU A 36 -6.00 -10.18 -6.17
N GLN A 37 -5.37 -9.06 -6.53
CA GLN A 37 -4.48 -8.97 -7.69
C GLN A 37 -3.24 -9.86 -7.53
N ASN A 38 -2.73 -10.00 -6.30
CA ASN A 38 -1.59 -10.85 -6.01
C ASN A 38 -1.97 -12.34 -5.83
N LYS A 39 -3.25 -12.76 -5.89
CA LYS A 39 -3.61 -14.19 -5.85
C LYS A 39 -3.03 -15.00 -7.00
N GLU A 40 -2.79 -14.38 -8.16
CA GLU A 40 -2.13 -15.05 -9.29
C GLU A 40 -0.64 -15.30 -9.02
N HIS A 41 -0.02 -14.56 -8.09
CA HIS A 41 1.38 -14.69 -7.69
C HIS A 41 1.56 -14.50 -6.16
N PRO A 42 1.23 -15.51 -5.33
CA PRO A 42 1.20 -15.37 -3.88
C PRO A 42 2.59 -15.14 -3.28
N TYR A 43 2.78 -13.96 -2.70
CA TYR A 43 3.99 -13.47 -2.03
C TYR A 43 4.26 -14.09 -0.64
N THR A 44 3.37 -14.97 -0.16
CA THR A 44 3.44 -15.59 1.17
C THR A 44 4.53 -16.65 1.33
N THR A 45 5.34 -16.90 0.29
CA THR A 45 6.30 -18.01 0.25
C THR A 45 7.65 -17.60 -0.36
N LEU A 46 8.24 -16.50 0.08
CA LEU A 46 9.66 -16.25 -0.21
C LEU A 46 10.51 -16.80 0.93
N GLN A 47 11.05 -18.01 0.73
CA GLN A 47 12.16 -18.52 1.53
C GLN A 47 13.35 -17.58 1.32
N LYS A 48 13.60 -16.70 2.30
CA LYS A 48 14.77 -15.81 2.41
C LYS A 48 15.32 -15.33 1.06
N PRO A 49 14.60 -14.39 0.39
CA PRO A 49 15.10 -13.82 -0.85
C PRO A 49 16.40 -13.05 -0.58
N ILE A 50 17.37 -13.16 -1.50
CA ILE A 50 18.53 -12.28 -1.51
C ILE A 50 18.04 -10.91 -2.01
N TYR A 51 18.41 -9.84 -1.31
CA TYR A 51 17.99 -8.47 -1.64
C TYR A 51 18.23 -8.16 -3.13
N GLY A 52 17.18 -7.77 -3.86
CA GLY A 52 17.22 -7.45 -5.29
C GLY A 52 17.05 -8.63 -6.26
N GLU A 53 16.87 -9.87 -5.77
CA GLU A 53 16.58 -11.03 -6.64
C GLU A 53 15.10 -11.06 -7.09
N HIS A 54 14.22 -10.50 -6.25
CA HIS A 54 12.77 -10.42 -6.48
C HIS A 54 12.23 -9.02 -6.13
N GLU A 55 12.74 -7.99 -6.79
CA GLU A 55 12.41 -6.57 -6.52
C GLU A 55 10.89 -6.31 -6.43
N LYS A 56 10.08 -6.92 -7.32
CA LYS A 56 8.62 -6.77 -7.27
C LYS A 56 7.99 -7.30 -5.98
N ALA A 57 8.52 -8.42 -5.46
CA ALA A 57 8.00 -9.03 -4.26
C ALA A 57 8.50 -8.32 -2.99
N GLU A 58 9.69 -7.72 -3.04
CA GLU A 58 10.19 -6.82 -2.00
C GLU A 58 9.30 -5.58 -1.91
N HIS A 59 9.01 -4.93 -3.04
CA HIS A 59 8.08 -3.79 -3.04
C HIS A 59 6.66 -4.19 -2.61
N ASP A 60 6.15 -5.35 -3.02
CA ASP A 60 4.86 -5.85 -2.51
C ASP A 60 4.82 -5.91 -0.98
N ARG A 61 5.88 -6.43 -0.37
CA ARG A 61 6.01 -6.48 1.08
C ARG A 61 6.02 -5.08 1.69
N GLU A 62 6.84 -4.18 1.16
CA GLU A 62 6.94 -2.79 1.63
C GLU A 62 5.58 -2.06 1.52
N ILE A 63 4.85 -2.26 0.42
CA ILE A 63 3.50 -1.71 0.24
C ILE A 63 2.55 -2.20 1.32
N PHE A 64 2.55 -3.51 1.63
CA PHE A 64 1.68 -4.06 2.67
C PHE A 64 2.07 -3.57 4.07
N GLU A 65 3.37 -3.48 4.38
CA GLU A 65 3.86 -2.96 5.67
C GLU A 65 3.44 -1.49 5.86
N GLU A 66 3.58 -0.65 4.83
CA GLU A 66 3.16 0.76 4.89
C GLU A 66 1.64 0.92 4.95
N MET A 67 0.87 0.06 4.28
CA MET A 67 -0.59 0.05 4.39
C MET A 67 -1.07 -0.37 5.77
N ASP A 68 -0.42 -1.35 6.41
CA ASP A 68 -0.73 -1.75 7.77
C ASP A 68 -0.44 -0.62 8.75
N LEU A 69 0.71 0.04 8.60
CA LEU A 69 1.04 1.22 9.39
C LEU A 69 0.01 2.34 9.21
N ALA A 70 -0.43 2.63 7.98
CA ALA A 70 -1.46 3.62 7.73
C ALA A 70 -2.78 3.29 8.42
N ILE A 71 -3.19 2.02 8.45
CA ILE A 71 -4.39 1.54 9.13
C ILE A 71 -4.25 1.68 10.65
N GLU A 72 -3.10 1.33 11.22
CA GLU A 72 -2.81 1.45 12.66
C GLU A 72 -2.83 2.92 13.11
N GLU A 73 -2.07 3.79 12.44
CA GLU A 73 -2.03 5.22 12.75
C GLU A 73 -3.40 5.88 12.56
N ALA A 74 -4.20 5.45 11.58
CA ALA A 74 -5.56 5.90 11.41
C ALA A 74 -6.51 5.44 12.53
N LYS A 75 -6.30 4.24 13.11
CA LYS A 75 -7.06 3.77 14.29
C LYS A 75 -6.73 4.56 15.54
N GLU A 76 -5.49 5.05 15.65
CA GLU A 76 -5.03 5.91 16.75
C GLU A 76 -5.35 7.40 16.53
N GLU A 77 -6.12 7.74 15.48
CA GLU A 77 -6.46 9.11 15.07
C GLU A 77 -5.25 9.98 14.69
N HIS A 78 -4.08 9.37 14.48
CA HIS A 78 -2.86 10.01 13.99
C HIS A 78 -2.92 10.25 12.48
N THR A 79 -3.81 11.13 12.07
CA THR A 79 -4.15 11.38 10.64
C THR A 79 -2.93 11.75 9.80
N GLU A 80 -2.01 12.57 10.31
CA GLU A 80 -0.80 12.98 9.59
C GLU A 80 0.12 11.78 9.28
N LYS A 81 0.39 10.95 10.28
CA LYS A 81 1.23 9.75 10.12
C LYS A 81 0.57 8.71 9.22
N ALA A 82 -0.75 8.54 9.33
CA ALA A 82 -1.51 7.65 8.46
C ALA A 82 -1.39 8.08 6.99
N VAL A 83 -1.45 9.39 6.74
CA VAL A 83 -1.25 9.97 5.40
C VAL A 83 0.19 9.79 4.91
N GLU A 84 1.20 9.98 5.76
CA GLU A 84 2.60 9.74 5.39
C GLU A 84 2.86 8.28 5.02
N ALA A 85 2.28 7.33 5.74
CA ALA A 85 2.36 5.90 5.43
C ALA A 85 1.68 5.57 4.08
N VAL A 86 0.52 6.17 3.80
CA VAL A 86 -0.15 6.09 2.48
C VAL A 86 0.72 6.64 1.35
N GLU A 87 1.41 7.76 1.60
CA GLU A 87 2.33 8.36 0.62
C GLU A 87 3.55 7.47 0.36
N ARG A 88 4.12 6.84 1.40
CA ARG A 88 5.20 5.84 1.27
C ARG A 88 4.76 4.58 0.52
N ALA A 89 3.60 4.01 0.86
CA ALA A 89 3.02 2.89 0.12
C ALA A 89 2.83 3.21 -1.38
N SER A 90 2.45 4.45 -1.70
CA SER A 90 2.34 4.91 -3.09
C SER A 90 3.69 4.94 -3.81
N VAL A 91 4.78 5.30 -3.12
CA VAL A 91 6.13 5.28 -3.69
C VAL A 91 6.55 3.85 -4.00
N HIS A 92 6.41 2.93 -3.06
CA HIS A 92 6.77 1.51 -3.28
C HIS A 92 5.94 0.88 -4.42
N LEU A 93 4.67 1.27 -4.59
CA LEU A 93 3.86 0.88 -5.75
C LEU A 93 4.41 1.41 -7.08
N GLU A 94 4.84 2.68 -7.13
CA GLU A 94 5.45 3.26 -8.33
C GLU A 94 6.80 2.61 -8.66
N GLU A 95 7.56 2.21 -7.64
CA GLU A 95 8.82 1.46 -7.78
C GLU A 95 8.54 0.04 -8.28
N LYS A 96 7.57 -0.68 -7.69
CA LYS A 96 7.11 -2.00 -8.16
C LYS A 96 6.77 -2.03 -9.66
N GLU A 97 6.09 -0.99 -10.18
CA GLU A 97 5.75 -0.91 -11.61
C GLU A 97 6.99 -0.74 -12.50
N LYS A 98 8.07 -0.16 -11.99
CA LYS A 98 9.33 0.09 -12.72
C LYS A 98 10.34 -1.04 -12.55
N SER A 99 10.22 -1.84 -11.50
CA SER A 99 11.10 -2.97 -11.21
C SER A 99 10.88 -4.12 -12.21
N ARG A 100 11.93 -4.92 -12.41
CA ARG A 100 11.94 -5.97 -13.45
C ARG A 100 11.02 -7.15 -13.12
#